data_AF-A0A089XIE1-F1
#
_entry.id   AF-A0A089XIE1-F1
#
_cell.length_a   1.000
_cell.length_b   1.000
_cell.length_c   1.000
_cell.angle_alpha   90.00
_cell.angle_beta   90.00
_cell.angle_gamma   90.00
#
_symmetry.space_group_name_H-M   'P 1'
#
loop_
_entity.id
_entity.type
_entity.pdbx_description
1 polymer ?
#
loop_
_entity_poly.entity_id
_entity_poly.type
_entity_poly.pdbx_seq_one_letter_code
_entity_poly.pdbx_strand_id
1 'polypeptide(L)' 'MRKPLRGLLRFLMDALIAYGEVYMCPPPPELAGPAPGHPEQLRPDVPLTETEHALARQLTGDRRPEEHRRGGRRG' A
#
# COMPACT_ATOMS: atom_id res chain seq x y z
N MET A 1 -29.22 26.95 -11.03
CA MET A 1 -27.84 27.43 -10.79
C MET A 1 -27.03 26.66 -9.73
N ARG A 2 -27.62 25.78 -8.89
CA ARG A 2 -26.86 25.02 -7.85
C ARG A 2 -26.05 23.82 -8.38
N LYS A 3 -26.47 23.25 -9.51
CA LYS A 3 -25.80 22.12 -10.18
C LYS A 3 -24.38 22.43 -10.70
N PRO A 4 -24.15 23.56 -11.42
CA PRO A 4 -22.79 23.89 -11.87
C PRO A 4 -21.85 24.18 -10.70
N LEU A 5 -22.32 24.84 -9.63
CA LEU A 5 -21.52 25.08 -8.43
C LEU A 5 -21.07 23.76 -7.76
N ARG A 6 -21.97 22.78 -7.69
CA ARG A 6 -21.63 21.44 -7.15
C ARG A 6 -20.63 20.71 -8.04
N GLY A 7 -20.74 20.84 -9.36
CA GLY A 7 -19.77 20.27 -10.31
C GLY A 7 -18.38 20.89 -10.16
N LEU A 8 -18.32 22.22 -10.04
CA LEU A 8 -17.07 22.94 -9.81
C LEU A 8 -16.42 22.57 -8.49
N LEU A 9 -17.19 22.52 -7.40
CA LEU A 9 -16.67 22.11 -6.09
C LEU A 9 -16.13 20.68 -6.12
N ARG A 10 -16.83 19.77 -6.81
CA ARG A 10 -16.37 18.38 -6.96
C ARG A 10 -15.04 18.33 -7.72
N PHE A 11 -14.93 19.06 -8.82
CA PHE A 11 -13.70 19.15 -9.59
C PHE A 11 -12.53 19.69 -8.76
N LEU A 12 -12.74 20.76 -7.98
CA LEU A 12 -11.70 21.33 -7.12
C LEU A 12 -11.25 20.36 -6.03
N MET A 13 -12.18 19.59 -5.44
CA MET A 13 -11.84 18.55 -4.48
C MET A 13 -11.07 17.40 -5.13
N ASP A 14 -11.50 16.92 -6.29
CA ASP A 14 -10.81 15.85 -7.02
C ASP A 14 -9.38 16.29 -7.41
N ALA A 15 -9.20 17.56 -7.84
CA ALA A 15 -7.88 18.12 -8.15
C ALA A 15 -6.99 18.24 -6.90
N LEU A 16 -7.54 18.67 -5.76
CA LEU A 16 -6.79 18.77 -4.51
C LEU A 16 -6.37 17.38 -3.98
N ILE A 17 -7.24 16.38 -4.11
CA ILE A 17 -6.94 14.99 -3.74
C ILE A 17 -5.83 14.46 -4.63
N ALA A 18 -5.92 14.63 -5.96
CA ALA A 18 -4.89 14.18 -6.89
C ALA A 18 -3.54 14.85 -6.62
N TYR A 19 -3.53 16.15 -6.33
CA TYR A 19 -2.32 16.85 -5.91
C TYR A 19 -1.75 16.27 -4.61
N GLY A 20 -2.60 15.99 -3.62
CA GLY A 20 -2.18 15.38 -2.36
C GLY A 20 -1.59 13.97 -2.52
N GLU A 21 -2.15 13.14 -3.41
CA GLU A 21 -1.64 11.79 -3.68
C GLU A 21 -0.19 11.80 -4.17
N VAL A 22 0.20 12.78 -4.98
CA VAL A 22 1.59 12.90 -5.48
C VAL A 22 2.60 13.05 -4.35
N TYR A 23 2.24 13.73 -3.26
CA TYR A 23 3.16 13.99 -2.14
C TYR A 23 3.02 12.99 -0.99
N MET A 24 1.81 12.50 -0.73
CA MET A 24 1.51 11.66 0.44
C MET A 24 1.52 10.16 0.12
N CYS A 25 1.33 9.79 -1.15
CA CYS A 25 1.33 8.40 -1.61
C CYS A 25 2.26 8.25 -2.80
N PRO A 26 3.58 8.50 -2.63
CA PRO A 26 4.54 8.22 -3.69
C PRO A 26 4.43 6.75 -4.10
N PRO A 27 4.71 6.41 -5.38
CA PRO A 27 4.74 5.03 -5.81
C PRO A 27 5.67 4.25 -4.87
N PRO A 28 5.28 3.04 -4.44
CA PRO A 28 6.10 2.28 -3.51
C PRO A 28 7.48 2.09 -4.14
N PRO A 29 8.56 2.36 -3.39
CA PRO A 29 9.90 2.11 -3.89
C PRO A 29 10.05 0.63 -4.25
N GLU A 30 10.96 0.31 -5.17
CA GLU A 30 11.37 -1.07 -5.37
C GLU A 30 11.89 -1.61 -4.04
N LEU A 31 11.19 -2.61 -3.50
CA LEU A 31 11.54 -3.21 -2.21
C LEU A 31 12.76 -4.12 -2.42
N ALA A 32 13.96 -3.58 -2.20
CA ALA A 32 15.22 -4.32 -2.29
C ALA A 32 15.56 -5.12 -1.01
N GLY A 33 14.62 -5.19 -0.06
CA GLY A 33 14.82 -5.77 1.27
C GLY A 33 15.58 -4.84 2.22
N PRO A 34 15.78 -5.26 3.48
CA PRO A 34 16.53 -4.48 4.47
C PRO A 34 18.00 -4.28 4.06
N ALA A 35 18.62 -3.21 4.54
CA ALA A 35 20.05 -2.99 4.35
C ALA A 35 20.89 -4.15 4.94
N PRO A 36 22.10 -4.42 4.41
CA PRO A 36 22.97 -5.46 4.95
C PRO A 36 23.22 -5.28 6.45
N GLY A 37 23.00 -6.34 7.23
CA GLY A 37 23.20 -6.33 8.69
C GLY A 37 21.99 -5.85 9.49
N HIS A 38 20.86 -5.56 8.85
CA HIS A 38 19.61 -5.25 9.56
C HIS A 38 19.09 -6.48 10.32
N PRO A 39 18.60 -6.34 11.57
CA PRO A 39 18.11 -7.48 12.35
C PRO A 39 16.91 -8.19 11.72
N GLU A 40 16.16 -7.49 10.86
CA GLU A 40 15.02 -8.03 10.13
C GLU A 40 15.42 -8.75 8.82
N GLN A 41 16.71 -8.76 8.48
CA GLN A 41 17.20 -9.43 7.28
C GLN A 41 17.08 -10.94 7.45
N LEU A 42 16.23 -11.57 6.63
CA LEU A 42 16.12 -13.03 6.60
C LEU A 42 17.47 -13.63 6.20
N ARG A 43 17.85 -14.74 6.87
CA ARG A 43 19.07 -15.48 6.56
C ARG A 43 18.85 -16.33 5.31
N PRO A 44 19.43 -15.98 4.14
CA PRO A 44 19.20 -16.73 2.90
C PRO A 44 19.89 -18.10 2.91
N ASP A 45 20.85 -18.30 3.80
CA ASP A 45 21.61 -19.54 3.97
C ASP A 45 20.86 -20.60 4.79
N VAL A 46 19.77 -20.22 5.46
CA VAL A 46 18.91 -21.14 6.19
C VAL A 46 17.67 -21.43 5.35
N PRO A 47 17.42 -22.70 4.97
CA PRO A 47 16.21 -23.03 4.23
C PRO A 47 14.98 -22.80 5.10
N LEU A 48 13.89 -22.36 4.47
CA LEU A 48 12.61 -22.22 5.16
C LEU A 48 12.10 -23.60 5.61
N THR A 49 11.48 -23.62 6.78
CA THR A 49 10.72 -24.76 7.27
C THR A 49 9.45 -24.96 6.42
N GLU A 50 8.84 -26.14 6.53
CA GLU A 50 7.58 -26.44 5.84
C GLU A 50 6.46 -25.46 6.20
N THR A 51 6.38 -25.09 7.48
CA THR A 51 5.43 -24.08 8.00
C THR A 51 5.66 -22.71 7.38
N GLU A 52 6.91 -22.25 7.30
CA GLU A 52 7.25 -20.97 6.69
C GLU A 52 6.99 -20.96 5.19
N HIS A 53 7.24 -22.08 4.50
CA HIS A 53 6.85 -22.25 3.10
C HIS A 53 5.33 -22.18 2.91
N ALA A 54 4.55 -22.80 3.81
CA ALA A 54 3.09 -22.70 3.77
C ALA A 54 2.61 -21.27 3.97
N LEU A 55 3.21 -20.54 4.92
CA LEU A 55 2.92 -19.11 5.15
C LEU A 55 3.29 -18.24 3.95
N ALA A 56 4.46 -18.45 3.34
CA ALA A 56 4.90 -17.70 2.16
C ALA A 56 3.92 -17.87 0.98
N ARG A 57 3.36 -19.08 0.80
CA ARG A 57 2.32 -19.34 -0.20
C ARG A 57 1.03 -18.57 0.10
N GLN A 58 0.61 -18.49 1.37
CA GLN A 58 -0.56 -17.70 1.78
C GLN A 58 -0.34 -16.21 1.50
N LEU A 59 0.81 -15.65 1.89
CA LEU A 59 1.13 -14.23 1.71
C LEU A 59 1.24 -13.82 0.23
N THR A 60 1.74 -14.73 -0.62
CA THR A 60 1.87 -14.47 -2.05
C THR A 60 0.55 -14.69 -2.79
N GLY A 61 -0.26 -15.65 -2.35
CA GLY A 61 -1.57 -15.97 -2.93
C GLY A 61 -2.69 -15.02 -2.50
N ASP A 62 -2.56 -14.35 -1.36
CA ASP A 62 -3.60 -13.48 -0.78
C ASP A 62 -3.33 -11.98 -0.96
N ARG A 63 -2.53 -11.60 -1.96
CA ARG A 63 -2.49 -10.20 -2.41
C ARG A 63 -3.79 -9.84 -3.13
N ARG A 64 -4.90 -9.75 -2.38
CA ARG A 64 -6.00 -8.88 -2.76
C ARG A 64 -5.49 -7.44 -2.58
N PRO A 65 -5.39 -6.63 -3.64
CA PRO A 65 -4.89 -5.25 -3.53
C PRO A 65 -5.79 -4.33 -2.66
N GLU A 66 -6.86 -4.85 -2.06
CA GLU A 66 -7.87 -4.05 -1.38
C GLU A 66 -7.76 -4.00 0.15
N GLU A 67 -7.00 -4.90 0.78
CA GLU A 67 -7.03 -4.99 2.26
C GLU A 67 -6.13 -3.97 2.97
N HIS A 68 -5.13 -3.40 2.27
CA HIS A 68 -4.33 -2.29 2.82
C HIS A 68 -5.11 -0.96 2.91
N ARG A 69 -6.36 -0.90 2.40
CA ARG A 69 -7.22 0.28 2.49
C ARG A 69 -8.07 0.36 3.77
N ARG A 70 -7.93 -0.58 4.73
CA ARG A 70 -8.64 -0.54 6.03
C ARG A 70 -8.01 0.45 7.03
N GLY A 71 -7.86 1.70 6.59
CA GLY A 71 -7.83 2.89 7.44
C GLY A 71 -9.08 3.76 7.24
N GLY A 72 -10.15 3.20 6.66
CA GLY A 72 -11.42 3.89 6.45
C GLY A 72 -12.08 4.25 7.78
N ARG A 73 -12.07 5.55 8.11
CA ARG A 73 -12.82 6.19 9.19
C ARG A 73 -14.16 5.49 9.44
N ARG A 74 -14.33 4.95 10.66
CA ARG A 74 -15.64 4.86 11.29
C ARG A 74 -15.85 6.18 12.04
N GLY A 75 -16.98 6.83 11.80
CA GLY A 75 -17.38 8.09 12.44
C GLY A 75 -17.62 9.19 11.44
#